data_AF-A0A7C6VVG6-F1
#
_entry.id   AF-A0A7C6VVG6-F1
#
_cell.length_a   1.000
_cell.length_b   1.000
_cell.length_c   1.000
_cell.angle_alpha   90.00
_cell.angle_beta   90.00
_cell.angle_gamma   90.00
#
_symmetry.space_group_name_H-M   'P 1'
#
loop_
_entity.id
_entity.type
_entity.pdbx_description
1 polymer ?
#
loop_
_entity_poly.entity_id
_entity_poly.type
_entity_poly.pdbx_seq_one_letter_code
_entity_poly.pdbx_strand_id
1 'polypeptide(L)'
;MIGTHNEGSLHAGLKEYYRQPGDICEGCVEGYWIDLIQPERLVEIQTRNFAAIRSKLESLLQGYKLQLVYPIGVERRITKVAPETGEVLSRRKSPKRGDIYDLFAELVSIPHLLLHPNLTIEAALVVEEEIRCADGQGSWRRRGVSIVDRVLVEVVETRAFHSAQDYLDLLPEGLPAEFTNSELACALKVPVFKARRVTYTLKQAGLIREIGRRGRELLHQVS
;
A
#
# COMPACT_ATOMS: atom_id res chain seq x y z
N MET A 1 -26.83 -1.01 13.44
CA MET A 1 -26.09 -2.28 13.37
C MET A 1 -24.62 -1.89 13.32
N ILE A 2 -23.89 -2.08 14.41
CA ILE A 2 -22.55 -1.52 14.62
C ILE A 2 -21.56 -2.54 14.09
N GLY A 3 -20.85 -2.19 13.01
CA GLY A 3 -19.75 -2.99 12.48
C GLY A 3 -18.69 -3.21 13.57
N THR A 4 -18.29 -4.47 13.74
CA THR A 4 -17.49 -4.97 14.86
C THR A 4 -16.00 -4.64 14.76
N HIS A 5 -15.60 -3.79 13.81
CA HIS A 5 -14.24 -3.31 13.66
C HIS A 5 -14.25 -1.79 13.59
N ASN A 6 -13.36 -1.16 14.37
CA ASN A 6 -13.12 0.28 14.34
C ASN A 6 -12.41 0.64 13.01
N GLU A 7 -13.14 0.51 11.92
CA GLU A 7 -12.73 0.75 10.55
C GLU A 7 -12.52 2.25 10.33
N GLY A 8 -11.36 2.63 9.83
CA GLY A 8 -11.07 4.04 9.54
C GLY A 8 -11.78 4.50 8.27
N SER A 9 -12.11 5.79 8.18
CA SER A 9 -12.93 6.32 7.08
C SER A 9 -12.29 6.17 5.68
N LEU A 10 -10.97 6.07 5.59
CA LEU A 10 -10.23 5.83 4.34
C LEU A 10 -10.50 4.42 3.82
N HIS A 11 -10.56 3.44 4.71
CA HIS A 11 -10.88 2.05 4.36
C HIS A 11 -12.33 1.97 3.90
N ALA A 12 -13.27 2.54 4.65
CA ALA A 12 -14.68 2.59 4.27
C ALA A 12 -14.90 3.32 2.93
N GLY A 13 -14.22 4.44 2.70
CA GLY A 13 -14.33 5.19 1.44
C GLY A 13 -13.81 4.41 0.24
N LEU A 14 -12.71 3.67 0.40
CA LEU A 14 -12.23 2.76 -0.65
C LEU A 14 -13.18 1.58 -0.83
N LYS A 15 -13.73 1.01 0.25
CA LYS A 15 -14.69 -0.10 0.17
C LYS A 15 -15.88 0.29 -0.68
N GLU A 16 -16.42 1.49 -0.46
CA GLU A 16 -17.50 2.01 -1.29
C GLU A 16 -17.05 2.27 -2.74
N TYR A 17 -15.83 2.76 -2.97
CA TYR A 17 -15.29 2.96 -4.33
C TYR A 17 -15.19 1.66 -5.15
N TYR A 18 -14.79 0.54 -4.52
CA TYR A 18 -14.66 -0.75 -5.21
C TYR A 18 -15.96 -1.56 -5.29
N ARG A 19 -16.99 -1.15 -4.54
CA ARG A 19 -18.26 -1.87 -4.46
C ARG A 19 -19.03 -1.82 -5.77
N GLN A 20 -19.60 -2.95 -6.15
CA GLN A 20 -20.51 -3.09 -7.27
C GLN A 20 -21.90 -3.55 -6.81
N PRO A 21 -22.97 -3.28 -7.57
CA PRO A 21 -24.30 -3.79 -7.27
C PRO A 21 -24.31 -5.32 -7.18
N GLY A 22 -24.78 -5.85 -6.04
CA GLY A 22 -24.82 -7.30 -5.78
C GLY A 22 -23.65 -7.83 -4.96
N ASP A 23 -22.63 -7.02 -4.69
CA ASP A 23 -21.52 -7.40 -3.81
C ASP A 23 -21.99 -7.64 -2.37
N ILE A 24 -21.44 -8.68 -1.74
CA ILE A 24 -21.60 -8.89 -0.30
C ILE A 24 -20.51 -8.08 0.39
N CYS A 25 -20.91 -7.03 1.11
CA CYS A 25 -20.00 -6.23 1.95
C CYS A 25 -19.78 -6.94 3.27
N GLU A 26 -18.53 -6.98 3.74
CA GLU A 26 -18.15 -7.56 5.03
C GLU A 26 -18.70 -8.98 5.20
N GLY A 27 -18.23 -9.91 4.38
CA GLY A 27 -18.64 -11.31 4.42
C GLY A 27 -17.58 -12.23 5.00
N CYS A 28 -17.97 -13.40 5.50
CA CYS A 28 -17.03 -14.42 5.98
C CYS A 28 -16.79 -15.48 4.92
N VAL A 29 -15.53 -15.73 4.58
CA VAL A 29 -15.06 -16.79 3.66
C VAL A 29 -14.01 -17.60 4.39
N GLU A 30 -14.27 -18.90 4.60
CA GLU A 30 -13.34 -19.83 5.26
C GLU A 30 -12.81 -19.35 6.62
N GLY A 31 -13.67 -18.66 7.38
CA GLY A 31 -13.31 -18.12 8.70
C GLY A 31 -12.60 -16.77 8.68
N TYR A 32 -12.38 -16.17 7.49
CA TYR A 32 -11.83 -14.83 7.34
C TYR A 32 -12.92 -13.84 6.93
N TRP A 33 -12.94 -12.67 7.56
CA TRP A 33 -13.77 -11.54 7.13
C TRP A 33 -13.15 -10.86 5.92
N ILE A 34 -13.93 -10.64 4.87
CA ILE A 34 -13.53 -10.04 3.58
C ILE A 34 -14.32 -8.75 3.37
N ASP A 35 -13.64 -7.70 2.91
CA ASP A 35 -14.27 -6.39 2.72
C ASP A 35 -15.39 -6.42 1.67
N LEU A 36 -15.12 -7.01 0.49
CA LEU A 36 -16.10 -7.23 -0.55
C LEU A 36 -15.95 -8.62 -1.16
N ILE A 37 -17.04 -9.37 -1.22
CA ILE A 37 -17.14 -10.62 -1.97
C ILE A 37 -17.86 -10.31 -3.27
N GLN A 38 -17.12 -10.40 -4.38
CA GLN A 38 -17.63 -10.21 -5.74
C GLN A 38 -17.75 -11.57 -6.44
N PRO A 39 -18.54 -11.69 -7.52
CA PRO A 39 -18.77 -12.97 -8.20
C PRO A 39 -17.48 -13.68 -8.65
N GLU A 40 -16.45 -12.92 -9.04
CA GLU A 40 -15.21 -13.48 -9.60
C GLU A 40 -13.99 -13.43 -8.67
N ARG A 41 -14.07 -12.66 -7.57
CA ARG A 41 -12.93 -12.42 -6.68
C ARG A 41 -13.34 -11.89 -5.30
N LEU A 42 -12.42 -12.01 -4.37
CA LEU A 42 -12.44 -11.34 -3.07
C LEU A 42 -11.65 -10.04 -3.18
N VAL A 43 -12.20 -8.93 -2.70
CA VAL A 43 -11.46 -7.66 -2.59
C VAL A 43 -11.18 -7.39 -1.12
N GLU A 44 -9.90 -7.15 -0.82
CA GLU A 44 -9.42 -6.79 0.51
C GLU A 44 -8.72 -5.44 0.44
N ILE A 45 -9.16 -4.48 1.24
CA ILE A 45 -8.54 -3.16 1.34
C ILE A 45 -7.69 -3.15 2.60
N GLN A 46 -6.40 -2.88 2.43
CA GLN A 46 -5.46 -2.88 3.53
C GLN A 46 -4.85 -1.50 3.72
N THR A 47 -5.17 -0.86 4.84
CA THR A 47 -4.60 0.45 5.23
C THR A 47 -3.46 0.34 6.24
N ARG A 48 -3.14 -0.90 6.66
CA ARG A 48 -2.06 -1.25 7.60
C ARG A 48 -1.01 -2.10 6.88
N ASN A 49 -0.04 -2.64 7.63
CA ASN A 49 1.02 -3.41 7.01
C ASN A 49 0.54 -4.74 6.44
N PHE A 50 1.18 -5.24 5.37
CA PHE A 50 0.82 -6.52 4.74
C PHE A 50 1.17 -7.74 5.61
N ALA A 51 2.15 -7.62 6.50
CA ALA A 51 2.51 -8.71 7.42
C ALA A 51 1.32 -9.16 8.29
N ALA A 52 0.43 -8.23 8.67
CA ALA A 52 -0.75 -8.52 9.48
C ALA A 52 -1.80 -9.39 8.78
N ILE A 53 -1.82 -9.42 7.44
CA ILE A 53 -2.79 -10.19 6.65
C ILE A 53 -2.15 -11.36 5.90
N ARG A 54 -0.85 -11.59 6.09
CA ARG A 54 -0.09 -12.61 5.35
C ARG A 54 -0.71 -14.00 5.44
N SER A 55 -1.05 -14.47 6.64
CA SER A 55 -1.64 -15.80 6.84
C SER A 55 -3.02 -15.94 6.18
N LYS A 56 -3.83 -14.87 6.24
CA LYS A 56 -5.12 -14.79 5.55
C LYS A 56 -4.93 -14.91 4.04
N LEU A 57 -3.97 -14.17 3.46
CA LEU A 57 -3.66 -14.26 2.03
C LEU A 57 -3.20 -15.68 1.64
N GLU A 58 -2.25 -16.26 2.38
CA GLU A 58 -1.72 -17.61 2.14
C GLU A 58 -2.81 -18.70 2.19
N SER A 59 -3.82 -18.52 3.04
CA SER A 59 -4.97 -19.43 3.12
C SER A 59 -5.92 -19.28 1.94
N LEU A 60 -6.41 -18.06 1.70
CA LEU A 60 -7.47 -17.80 0.71
C LEU A 60 -6.98 -17.98 -0.73
N LEU A 61 -5.72 -17.68 -1.02
CA LEU A 61 -5.16 -17.80 -2.37
C LEU A 61 -5.18 -19.24 -2.91
N GLN A 62 -5.34 -20.26 -2.05
CA GLN A 62 -5.46 -21.67 -2.46
C GLN A 62 -6.76 -21.96 -3.23
N GLY A 63 -7.83 -21.21 -2.95
CA GLY A 63 -9.16 -21.45 -3.52
C GLY A 63 -9.80 -20.25 -4.21
N TYR A 64 -9.33 -19.03 -3.94
CA TYR A 64 -9.99 -17.80 -4.37
C TYR A 64 -9.04 -16.83 -5.06
N LYS A 65 -9.55 -16.13 -6.08
CA LYS A 65 -8.91 -14.93 -6.61
C LYS A 65 -9.08 -13.79 -5.61
N LEU A 66 -7.99 -13.09 -5.32
CA LEU A 66 -7.95 -12.02 -4.33
C LEU A 66 -7.31 -10.77 -4.95
N GLN A 67 -8.00 -9.64 -4.83
CA GLN A 67 -7.48 -8.32 -5.14
C GLN A 67 -7.16 -7.59 -3.83
N LEU A 68 -5.88 -7.40 -3.54
CA LEU A 68 -5.40 -6.67 -2.38
C LEU A 68 -5.16 -5.21 -2.76
N VAL A 69 -6.01 -4.32 -2.28
CA VAL A 69 -5.92 -2.88 -2.54
C VAL A 69 -5.14 -2.21 -1.42
N TYR A 70 -4.13 -1.41 -1.79
CA TYR A 70 -3.34 -0.60 -0.86
C TYR A 70 -3.35 0.88 -1.27
N PRO A 71 -3.87 1.79 -0.42
CA PRO A 71 -3.83 3.22 -0.70
C PRO A 71 -2.43 3.81 -0.56
N ILE A 72 -2.04 4.63 -1.53
CA ILE A 72 -0.86 5.47 -1.52
C ILE A 72 -1.30 6.94 -1.60
N GLY A 73 -1.16 7.66 -0.49
CA GLY A 73 -1.53 9.08 -0.42
C GLY A 73 -0.57 9.99 -1.21
N VAL A 74 -0.89 10.27 -2.48
CA VAL A 74 -0.12 11.17 -3.37
C VAL A 74 -0.32 12.64 -3.02
N GLU A 75 -1.49 12.99 -2.48
CA GLU A 75 -1.76 14.25 -1.80
C GLU A 75 -2.41 13.98 -0.45
N ARG A 76 -1.95 14.69 0.60
CA ARG A 76 -2.56 14.63 1.93
C ARG A 76 -2.92 16.03 2.40
N ARG A 77 -4.19 16.26 2.69
CA ARG A 77 -4.70 17.46 3.37
C ARG A 77 -4.74 17.17 4.86
N ILE A 78 -4.32 18.12 5.68
CA ILE A 78 -4.32 17.98 7.14
C ILE A 78 -5.34 18.96 7.68
N THR A 79 -6.35 18.43 8.38
CA THR A 79 -7.35 19.21 9.10
C THR A 79 -7.13 19.01 10.59
N LYS A 80 -6.82 20.09 11.29
CA LYS A 80 -6.64 20.08 12.74
C LYS A 80 -7.95 20.50 13.40
N VAL A 81 -8.43 19.72 14.35
CA VAL A 81 -9.66 19.98 15.10
C VAL A 81 -9.40 20.22 16.58
N ALA A 82 -10.29 20.99 17.21
CA ALA A 82 -10.30 21.22 18.64
C ALA A 82 -10.76 19.95 19.39
N PRO A 83 -10.10 19.55 20.49
CA PRO A 83 -10.46 18.33 21.22
C PRO A 83 -11.89 18.31 21.76
N GLU A 84 -12.35 19.44 22.30
CA GLU A 84 -13.63 19.53 23.00
C GLU A 84 -14.83 19.73 22.05
N THR A 85 -14.64 20.50 20.98
CA THR A 85 -15.75 20.91 20.10
C THR A 85 -15.74 20.20 18.74
N GLY A 86 -14.61 19.58 18.36
CA GLY A 86 -14.41 19.05 17.00
C GLY A 86 -14.30 20.13 15.92
N GLU A 87 -14.36 21.42 16.28
CA GLU A 87 -14.29 22.52 15.32
C GLU A 87 -12.94 22.55 14.60
N VAL A 88 -12.98 22.93 13.31
CA VAL A 88 -11.78 23.04 12.48
C VAL A 88 -10.95 24.24 12.92
N LEU A 89 -9.77 23.97 13.48
CA LEU A 89 -8.80 24.99 13.88
C LEU A 89 -7.93 25.46 12.70
N SER A 90 -7.59 24.55 11.78
CA SER A 90 -6.77 24.89 10.61
C SER A 90 -6.83 23.80 9.54
N ARG A 91 -6.61 24.18 8.29
CA ARG A 91 -6.40 23.27 7.16
C ARG A 91 -5.12 23.63 6.43
N ARG A 92 -4.34 22.63 6.01
CA ARG A 92 -3.18 22.82 5.13
C ARG A 92 -2.89 21.59 4.30
N LYS A 93 -2.16 21.76 3.19
CA LYS A 93 -1.56 20.64 2.46
C LYS A 93 -0.31 20.13 3.19
N SER A 94 -0.13 18.82 3.22
CA SER A 94 1.10 18.16 3.67
C SER A 94 2.16 18.28 2.59
N PRO A 95 3.44 18.54 2.94
CA PRO A 95 4.54 18.49 1.98
C PRO A 95 4.91 17.06 1.57
N LYS A 96 4.50 16.04 2.35
CA LYS A 96 4.75 14.64 2.03
C LYS A 96 3.85 14.18 0.88
N ARG A 97 4.46 13.56 -0.12
CA ARG A 97 3.80 12.90 -1.25
C ARG A 97 4.24 11.45 -1.31
N GLY A 98 3.28 10.54 -1.37
CA GLY A 98 3.56 9.15 -1.66
C GLY A 98 3.85 8.95 -3.15
N ASP A 99 4.51 7.85 -3.46
CA ASP A 99 4.75 7.38 -4.82
C ASP A 99 4.53 5.86 -4.90
N ILE A 100 4.47 5.32 -6.11
CA ILE A 100 4.24 3.89 -6.34
C ILE A 100 5.26 2.99 -5.60
N TYR A 101 6.49 3.49 -5.36
CA TYR A 101 7.52 2.74 -4.67
C TYR A 101 7.30 2.66 -3.16
N ASP A 102 6.35 3.42 -2.58
CA ASP A 102 5.89 3.21 -1.21
C ASP A 102 5.22 1.85 -1.03
N LEU A 103 4.65 1.25 -2.08
CA LEU A 103 4.09 -0.11 -2.04
C LEU A 103 5.12 -1.14 -1.58
N PHE A 104 6.40 -0.98 -1.95
CA PHE A 104 7.47 -1.88 -1.54
C PHE A 104 7.80 -1.83 -0.05
N ALA A 105 7.28 -0.85 0.69
CA ALA A 105 7.32 -0.89 2.15
C ALA A 105 6.52 -2.08 2.71
N GLU A 106 5.49 -2.52 1.98
CA GLU A 106 4.59 -3.59 2.37
C GLU A 106 4.93 -4.91 1.69
N LEU A 107 5.25 -4.88 0.38
CA LEU A 107 5.60 -6.08 -0.39
C LEU A 107 6.80 -6.85 0.17
N VAL A 108 7.70 -6.20 0.91
CA VAL A 108 8.83 -6.86 1.59
C VAL A 108 8.39 -7.96 2.58
N SER A 109 7.13 -7.93 3.04
CA SER A 109 6.58 -8.92 3.98
C SER A 109 5.94 -10.14 3.31
N ILE A 110 5.59 -10.03 2.03
CA ILE A 110 4.91 -11.07 1.24
C ILE A 110 5.55 -11.30 -0.16
N PRO A 111 6.89 -11.20 -0.33
CA PRO A 111 7.49 -11.23 -1.66
C PRO A 111 7.24 -12.55 -2.42
N HIS A 112 7.07 -13.66 -1.68
CA HIS A 112 6.78 -14.99 -2.23
C HIS A 112 5.36 -15.12 -2.80
N LEU A 113 4.45 -14.17 -2.52
CA LEU A 113 3.08 -14.17 -3.05
C LEU A 113 2.93 -13.37 -4.34
N LEU A 114 3.91 -12.55 -4.73
CA LEU A 114 3.77 -11.56 -5.83
C LEU A 114 3.34 -12.15 -7.17
N LEU A 115 3.77 -13.39 -7.45
CA LEU A 115 3.49 -14.10 -8.70
C LEU A 115 2.44 -15.20 -8.53
N HIS A 116 1.72 -15.21 -7.39
CA HIS A 116 0.65 -16.17 -7.19
C HIS A 116 -0.47 -15.91 -8.22
N PRO A 117 -0.94 -16.91 -8.98
CA PRO A 117 -1.87 -16.69 -10.11
C PRO A 117 -3.24 -16.14 -9.68
N ASN A 118 -3.60 -16.34 -8.42
CA ASN A 118 -4.83 -15.83 -7.83
C ASN A 118 -4.68 -14.49 -7.11
N LEU A 119 -3.49 -13.89 -7.06
CA LEU A 119 -3.28 -12.60 -6.39
C LEU A 119 -3.15 -11.47 -7.40
N THR A 120 -3.93 -10.41 -7.20
CA THR A 120 -3.69 -9.10 -7.80
C THR A 120 -3.42 -8.12 -6.67
N ILE A 121 -2.29 -7.42 -6.73
CA ILE A 121 -2.02 -6.30 -5.82
C ILE A 121 -2.34 -5.02 -6.57
N GLU A 122 -3.12 -4.14 -5.97
CA GLU A 122 -3.47 -2.85 -6.57
C GLU A 122 -3.02 -1.71 -5.67
N ALA A 123 -2.20 -0.81 -6.24
CA ALA A 123 -1.90 0.46 -5.62
C ALA A 123 -2.97 1.48 -6.03
N ALA A 124 -3.76 1.97 -5.07
CA ALA A 124 -4.69 3.07 -5.27
C ALA A 124 -4.01 4.38 -4.89
N LEU A 125 -3.69 5.23 -5.88
CA LEU A 125 -3.09 6.54 -5.65
C LEU A 125 -4.22 7.51 -5.27
N VAL A 126 -4.21 7.98 -4.02
CA VAL A 126 -5.34 8.72 -3.44
C VAL A 126 -4.98 10.12 -2.99
N VAL A 127 -5.96 11.02 -3.05
CA VAL A 127 -6.00 12.22 -2.22
C VAL A 127 -6.72 11.83 -0.93
N GLU A 128 -6.07 12.08 0.21
CA GLU A 128 -6.65 11.81 1.52
C GLU A 128 -6.66 13.04 2.42
N GLU A 129 -7.64 13.12 3.32
CA GLU A 129 -7.70 14.08 4.41
C GLU A 129 -7.34 13.38 5.74
N GLU A 130 -6.24 13.81 6.38
CA GLU A 130 -5.84 13.33 7.70
C GLU A 130 -6.37 14.30 8.76
N ILE A 131 -7.31 13.80 9.57
CA ILE A 131 -7.92 14.55 10.67
C ILE A 131 -7.06 14.38 11.91
N ARG A 132 -6.70 15.51 12.53
CA ARG A 132 -5.79 15.57 13.65
C ARG A 132 -6.39 16.30 14.84
N CYS A 133 -6.33 15.68 16.02
CA CYS A 133 -6.83 16.27 17.25
C CYS A 133 -5.71 16.88 18.08
N ALA A 134 -5.90 18.10 18.58
CA ALA A 134 -4.93 18.83 19.41
C ALA A 134 -4.99 18.46 20.90
N ASP A 135 -5.14 17.17 21.20
CA ASP A 135 -5.48 16.62 22.53
C ASP A 135 -4.30 16.44 23.49
N GLY A 136 -3.07 16.63 23.00
CA GLY A 136 -1.86 16.39 23.80
C GLY A 136 -1.47 14.90 23.91
N GLN A 137 -2.24 13.97 23.32
CA GLN A 137 -2.06 12.53 23.42
C GLN A 137 -1.29 11.93 22.24
N GLY A 138 -1.02 12.73 21.21
CA GLY A 138 -0.28 12.32 20.03
C GLY A 138 1.22 12.14 20.28
N SER A 139 1.92 11.66 19.25
CA SER A 139 3.36 11.42 19.35
C SER A 139 4.16 12.70 19.60
N TRP A 140 5.31 12.59 20.29
CA TRP A 140 6.24 13.70 20.51
C TRP A 140 6.65 14.39 19.19
N ARG A 141 6.86 13.62 18.11
CA ARG A 141 7.16 14.16 16.77
C ARG A 141 6.05 15.04 16.21
N ARG A 142 4.80 14.85 16.66
CA ARG A 142 3.64 15.67 16.32
C ARG A 142 3.25 16.64 17.45
N ARG A 143 4.12 16.83 18.45
CA ARG A 143 3.90 17.74 19.59
C ARG A 143 2.57 17.47 20.31
N GLY A 144 2.25 16.21 20.57
CA GLY A 144 1.01 15.83 21.25
C GLY A 144 -0.23 15.83 20.36
N VAL A 145 -0.13 16.07 19.05
CA VAL A 145 -1.28 16.02 18.13
C VAL A 145 -1.56 14.60 17.65
N SER A 146 -2.72 14.06 18.01
CA SER A 146 -3.20 12.74 17.58
C SER A 146 -3.68 12.77 16.13
N ILE A 147 -3.53 11.64 15.43
CA ILE A 147 -4.24 11.40 14.16
C ILE A 147 -5.46 10.59 14.56
N VAL A 148 -6.65 11.15 14.35
CA VAL A 148 -7.89 10.50 14.77
C VAL A 148 -8.56 9.75 13.63
N ASP A 149 -8.36 10.22 12.39
CA ASP A 149 -8.94 9.57 11.22
C ASP A 149 -8.20 9.96 9.94
N ARG A 150 -8.44 9.18 8.88
CA ARG A 150 -8.10 9.51 7.50
C ARG A 150 -9.31 9.27 6.65
N VAL A 151 -9.62 10.19 5.75
CA VAL A 151 -10.80 10.12 4.87
C VAL A 151 -10.34 10.10 3.42
N LEU A 152 -10.95 9.24 2.61
CA LEU A 152 -10.75 9.26 1.16
C LEU A 152 -11.39 10.52 0.57
N VAL A 153 -10.61 11.32 -0.15
CA VAL A 153 -11.14 12.48 -0.89
C VAL A 153 -11.33 12.12 -2.36
N GLU A 154 -10.37 11.41 -2.95
CA GLU A 154 -10.35 11.06 -4.37
C GLU A 154 -9.43 9.87 -4.62
N VAL A 155 -9.82 8.99 -5.55
CA VAL A 155 -8.91 8.02 -6.18
C VAL A 155 -8.44 8.62 -7.50
N VAL A 156 -7.15 8.97 -7.56
CA VAL A 156 -6.55 9.67 -8.71
C VAL A 156 -6.21 8.68 -9.83
N GLU A 157 -5.63 7.55 -9.45
CA GLU A 157 -5.18 6.50 -10.35
C GLU A 157 -5.14 5.18 -9.58
N THR A 158 -5.35 4.07 -10.27
CA THR A 158 -5.04 2.75 -9.74
C THR A 158 -4.04 2.04 -10.66
N ARG A 159 -3.13 1.28 -10.06
CA ARG A 159 -2.17 0.44 -10.79
C ARG A 159 -2.20 -0.97 -10.23
N ALA A 160 -2.63 -1.91 -11.06
CA ALA A 160 -2.72 -3.33 -10.72
C ALA A 160 -1.43 -4.07 -11.11
N PHE A 161 -1.08 -5.07 -10.30
CA PHE A 161 0.06 -5.96 -10.48
C PHE A 161 -0.43 -7.39 -10.35
N HIS A 162 -0.44 -8.12 -11.46
CA HIS A 162 -0.89 -9.51 -11.54
C HIS A 162 0.12 -10.42 -12.23
N SER A 163 1.19 -9.86 -12.81
CA SER A 163 2.21 -10.57 -13.56
C SER A 163 3.62 -10.09 -13.21
N ALA A 164 4.62 -10.89 -13.58
CA ALA A 164 6.03 -10.52 -13.48
C ALA A 164 6.34 -9.20 -14.19
N GLN A 165 5.75 -9.00 -15.37
CA GLN A 165 6.00 -7.82 -16.19
C GLN A 165 5.53 -6.53 -15.49
N ASP A 166 4.37 -6.55 -14.82
CA ASP A 166 3.85 -5.36 -14.13
C ASP A 166 4.84 -4.79 -13.10
N TYR A 167 5.56 -5.69 -12.40
CA TYR A 167 6.60 -5.32 -11.44
C TYR A 167 7.90 -4.91 -12.11
N LEU A 168 8.28 -5.54 -13.23
CA LEU A 168 9.47 -5.18 -14.00
C LEU A 168 9.30 -3.82 -14.71
N ASP A 169 8.09 -3.47 -15.12
CA ASP A 169 7.71 -2.17 -15.68
C ASP A 169 7.80 -1.00 -14.68
N LEU A 170 8.12 -1.29 -13.42
CA LEU A 170 8.49 -0.28 -12.43
C LEU A 170 9.99 0.05 -12.45
N LEU A 171 10.81 -0.77 -13.12
CA LEU A 171 12.21 -0.46 -13.37
C LEU A 171 12.28 0.56 -14.54
N PRO A 172 13.17 1.56 -14.45
CA PRO A 172 13.24 2.59 -15.47
C PRO A 172 13.93 2.06 -16.74
N GLU A 173 13.45 2.45 -17.92
CA GLU A 173 13.97 2.00 -19.22
C GLU A 173 15.48 2.24 -19.42
N GLY A 174 16.03 3.28 -18.77
CA GLY A 174 17.46 3.62 -18.83
C GLY A 174 18.35 2.93 -17.79
N LEU A 175 17.83 1.97 -17.04
CA LEU A 175 18.61 1.23 -16.05
C LEU A 175 19.65 0.35 -16.75
N PRO A 176 20.93 0.37 -16.34
CA PRO A 176 21.93 -0.54 -16.88
C PRO A 176 21.51 -2.01 -16.71
N ALA A 177 21.96 -2.89 -17.62
CA ALA A 177 21.66 -4.33 -17.54
C ALA A 177 22.13 -4.96 -16.21
N GLU A 178 23.22 -4.44 -15.66
CA GLU A 178 23.71 -4.75 -14.32
C GLU A 178 23.71 -3.47 -13.49
N PHE A 179 22.97 -3.44 -12.40
CA PHE A 179 22.76 -2.21 -11.64
C PHE A 179 22.94 -2.40 -10.14
N THR A 180 23.40 -1.35 -9.45
CA THR A 180 23.38 -1.32 -7.98
C THR A 180 22.13 -0.62 -7.46
N ASN A 181 21.87 -0.78 -6.16
CA ASN A 181 20.78 -0.06 -5.49
C ASN A 181 20.90 1.47 -5.62
N SER A 182 22.10 2.01 -5.71
CA SER A 182 22.33 3.45 -5.85
C SER A 182 22.01 3.94 -7.26
N GLU A 183 22.34 3.18 -8.30
CA GLU A 183 21.93 3.49 -9.68
C GLU A 183 20.41 3.40 -9.84
N LEU A 184 19.79 2.35 -9.30
CA LEU A 184 18.33 2.24 -9.30
C LEU A 184 17.68 3.43 -8.58
N ALA A 185 18.18 3.79 -7.40
CA ALA A 185 17.69 4.94 -6.65
C ALA A 185 17.79 6.26 -7.43
N CYS A 186 18.92 6.46 -8.11
CA CYS A 186 19.16 7.63 -8.96
C CYS A 186 18.16 7.67 -10.13
N ALA A 187 18.02 6.56 -10.86
CA ALA A 187 17.14 6.46 -12.02
C ALA A 187 15.66 6.65 -11.65
N LEU A 188 15.24 6.09 -10.51
CA LEU A 188 13.90 6.23 -9.96
C LEU A 188 13.64 7.56 -9.25
N LYS A 189 14.69 8.35 -8.98
CA LYS A 189 14.65 9.58 -8.16
C LYS A 189 14.05 9.35 -6.77
N VAL A 190 14.38 8.21 -6.16
CA VAL A 190 13.94 7.83 -4.81
C VAL A 190 15.14 7.69 -3.87
N PRO A 191 14.95 7.77 -2.53
CA PRO A 191 16.01 7.45 -1.59
C PRO A 191 16.47 5.99 -1.72
N VAL A 192 17.77 5.74 -1.50
CA VAL A 192 18.38 4.40 -1.62
C VAL A 192 17.66 3.33 -0.79
N PHE A 193 17.09 3.68 0.37
CA PHE A 193 16.34 2.70 1.17
C PHE A 193 15.07 2.19 0.46
N LYS A 194 14.40 3.01 -0.38
CA LYS A 194 13.27 2.56 -1.20
C LYS A 194 13.77 1.63 -2.30
N ALA A 195 14.83 2.01 -3.01
CA ALA A 195 15.44 1.15 -4.04
C ALA A 195 15.87 -0.21 -3.49
N ARG A 196 16.40 -0.26 -2.25
CA ARG A 196 16.72 -1.53 -1.57
C ARG A 196 15.50 -2.40 -1.30
N ARG A 197 14.34 -1.81 -1.00
CA ARG A 197 13.09 -2.57 -0.85
C ARG A 197 12.62 -3.11 -2.18
N VAL A 198 12.72 -2.30 -3.25
CA VAL A 198 12.45 -2.75 -4.62
C VAL A 198 13.31 -3.95 -4.98
N THR A 199 14.62 -3.84 -4.89
CA THR A 199 15.52 -4.96 -5.24
C THR A 199 15.35 -6.16 -4.32
N TYR A 200 15.14 -5.97 -3.02
CA TYR A 200 14.84 -7.07 -2.11
C TYR A 200 13.58 -7.82 -2.53
N THR A 201 12.47 -7.12 -2.71
CA THR A 201 11.19 -7.72 -3.08
C THR A 201 11.28 -8.45 -4.41
N LEU A 202 11.81 -7.80 -5.45
CA LEU A 202 11.94 -8.41 -6.77
C LEU A 202 12.88 -9.62 -6.74
N LYS A 203 13.96 -9.56 -5.95
CA LYS A 203 14.89 -10.69 -5.78
C LYS A 203 14.22 -11.87 -5.10
N GLN A 204 13.48 -11.62 -4.02
CA GLN A 204 12.75 -12.67 -3.30
C GLN A 204 11.61 -13.27 -4.13
N ALA A 205 11.04 -12.50 -5.05
CA ALA A 205 10.07 -12.98 -6.04
C ALA A 205 10.70 -13.67 -7.25
N GLY A 206 12.04 -13.73 -7.35
CA GLY A 206 12.77 -14.35 -8.46
C GLY A 206 12.85 -13.51 -9.75
N LEU A 207 12.35 -12.26 -9.73
CA LEU A 207 12.29 -11.37 -10.90
C LEU A 207 13.63 -10.71 -11.24
N ILE A 208 14.51 -10.60 -10.25
CA ILE A 208 15.91 -10.19 -10.43
C ILE A 208 16.82 -11.14 -9.65
N ARG A 209 18.09 -11.20 -10.04
CA ARG A 209 19.13 -11.96 -9.37
C ARG A 209 20.25 -11.06 -8.85
N GLU A 210 20.90 -11.50 -7.78
CA GLU A 210 22.14 -10.91 -7.28
C GLU A 210 23.32 -11.60 -7.98
N ILE A 211 24.10 -10.84 -8.75
CA ILE A 211 25.17 -11.37 -9.61
C ILE A 211 26.58 -11.09 -9.06
N GLY A 212 26.67 -10.42 -7.91
CA GLY A 212 27.93 -10.12 -7.25
C GLY A 212 27.91 -8.77 -6.58
N ARG A 213 29.06 -8.10 -6.58
CA ARG A 213 29.25 -6.80 -5.94
C ARG A 213 30.11 -5.88 -6.79
N ARG A 214 29.79 -4.58 -6.77
CA ARG A 214 30.66 -3.52 -7.27
C ARG A 214 31.07 -2.64 -6.09
N GLY A 215 32.30 -2.84 -5.63
CA GLY A 215 32.76 -2.28 -4.35
C GLY A 215 31.96 -2.86 -3.18
N ARG A 216 31.30 -1.99 -2.41
CA ARG A 216 30.44 -2.38 -1.27
C ARG A 216 28.97 -2.60 -1.64
N GLU A 217 28.61 -2.36 -2.89
CA GLU A 217 27.22 -2.43 -3.34
C GLU A 217 26.91 -3.79 -3.96
N LEU A 218 25.73 -4.32 -3.64
CA LEU A 218 25.19 -5.50 -4.33
C LEU A 218 24.86 -5.13 -5.78
N LEU A 219 25.23 -6.01 -6.69
CA LEU A 219 24.97 -5.89 -8.12
C LEU A 219 23.81 -6.82 -8.49
N HIS A 220 22.84 -6.28 -9.22
CA HIS A 220 21.61 -6.94 -9.60
C HIS A 220 21.43 -6.95 -11.12
N GLN A 221 20.68 -7.92 -11.62
CA GLN A 221 20.29 -8.06 -13.02
C GLN A 221 18.90 -8.69 -13.10
N VAL A 222 18.09 -8.31 -14.09
CA VAL A 222 16.79 -8.96 -14.37
C VAL A 222 17.02 -10.43 -14.72
N SER A 223 16.22 -11.32 -14.12
CA SER A 223 16.37 -12.78 -14.27
C SER A 223 16.09 -13.27 -15.68
#